data_AF-A0A424QSR1-F1
#
_entry.id   AF-A0A424QSR1-F1
#
_cell.length_a   1.000
_cell.length_b   1.000
_cell.length_c   1.000
_cell.angle_alpha   90.00
_cell.angle_beta   90.00
_cell.angle_gamma   90.00
#
_symmetry.space_group_name_H-M   'P 1'
#
loop_
_entity.id
_entity.type
_entity.pdbx_description
1 polymer ?
#
loop_
_entity_poly.entity_id
_entity_poly.type
_entity_poly.pdbx_seq_one_letter_code
_entity_poly.pdbx_strand_id
1 'polypeptide(L)'
;MSSLLTLDSLSLTTPDGTPLFDGLSLSLGRERIGLVGRNGCGKSTLLRAIAGEVTPARGTLSVHARLGRLAQIADESLTLSETL
;
A
#
# COMPACT_ATOMS: atom_id res chain seq x y z
N MET A 1 1.06 -9.19 -20.54
CA MET A 1 1.91 -8.29 -19.74
C MET A 1 1.97 -8.83 -18.32
N SER A 2 3.14 -8.97 -17.70
CA SER A 2 3.27 -9.48 -16.32
C SER A 2 2.95 -8.38 -15.31
N SER A 3 1.94 -8.58 -14.48
CA SER A 3 1.63 -7.69 -13.35
C SER A 3 2.63 -7.90 -12.22
N LEU A 4 3.08 -6.83 -11.59
CA LEU A 4 3.94 -6.84 -10.40
C LEU A 4 3.15 -6.61 -9.11
N LEU A 5 2.04 -5.88 -9.17
CA LEU A 5 1.11 -5.66 -8.06
C LEU A 5 -0.31 -5.87 -8.57
N THR A 6 -1.06 -6.76 -7.93
CA THR A 6 -2.48 -6.95 -8.19
C THR A 6 -3.27 -6.78 -6.89
N LEU A 7 -4.29 -5.94 -6.93
CA LEU A 7 -5.34 -5.85 -5.93
C LEU A 7 -6.62 -6.38 -6.56
N ASP A 8 -7.29 -7.29 -5.87
CA ASP A 8 -8.57 -7.85 -6.29
C ASP A 8 -9.63 -7.59 -5.22
N SER A 9 -10.62 -6.77 -5.58
CA SER A 9 -11.76 -6.41 -4.72
C SER A 9 -11.36 -5.99 -3.31
N LEU A 10 -10.28 -5.21 -3.17
CA LEU A 10 -9.68 -4.85 -1.90
C LEU A 10 -10.57 -3.87 -1.13
N SER A 11 -10.93 -4.22 0.11
CA SER A 11 -11.58 -3.30 1.04
C SER A 11 -10.67 -3.03 2.24
N LEU A 12 -10.51 -1.76 2.58
CA LEU A 12 -9.71 -1.30 3.73
C LEU A 12 -10.57 -0.45 4.65
N THR A 13 -10.33 -0.59 5.94
CA THR A 13 -10.98 0.19 7.00
C THR A 13 -9.91 0.84 7.88
N THR A 14 -10.27 1.92 8.57
CA THR A 14 -9.49 2.44 9.69
C THR A 14 -9.53 1.44 10.86
N PRO A 15 -8.65 1.59 11.88
CA PRO A 15 -8.73 0.80 13.11
C PRO A 15 -10.10 0.88 13.80
N ASP A 16 -10.76 2.04 13.73
CA ASP A 16 -12.11 2.26 14.27
C ASP A 16 -13.23 1.73 13.36
N GLY A 17 -12.89 0.98 12.31
CA GLY A 17 -13.84 0.35 11.39
C GLY A 17 -14.42 1.27 10.32
N THR A 18 -13.97 2.51 10.20
CA THR A 18 -14.46 3.43 9.14
C THR A 18 -13.97 2.96 7.77
N PRO A 19 -14.84 2.76 6.77
CA PRO A 19 -14.43 2.35 5.43
C PRO A 19 -13.55 3.40 4.75
N LEU A 20 -12.44 2.97 4.13
CA LEU A 20 -11.56 3.79 3.30
C LEU A 20 -11.67 3.44 1.82
N PHE A 21 -11.68 2.14 1.51
CA PHE A 21 -11.89 1.61 0.17
C PHE A 21 -12.87 0.44 0.25
N ASP A 22 -13.67 0.28 -0.79
CA ASP A 22 -14.57 -0.85 -0.94
C ASP A 22 -14.49 -1.40 -2.36
N GLY A 23 -14.01 -2.64 -2.49
CA GLY A 23 -13.91 -3.32 -3.79
C GLY A 23 -12.85 -2.74 -4.75
N LEU A 24 -11.77 -2.14 -4.25
CA LEU A 24 -10.71 -1.58 -5.09
C LEU A 24 -9.96 -2.69 -5.85
N SER A 25 -10.01 -2.64 -7.18
CA SER A 25 -9.29 -3.58 -8.05
C SER A 25 -8.33 -2.83 -8.97
N LEU A 26 -7.07 -3.25 -9.00
CA LEU A 26 -6.04 -2.65 -9.86
C LEU A 26 -4.90 -3.62 -10.14
N SER A 27 -4.27 -3.49 -11.29
CA SER A 27 -3.11 -4.29 -11.68
C SER A 27 -2.04 -3.37 -12.27
N LEU A 28 -0.84 -3.39 -11.71
CA LEU A 28 0.27 -2.52 -12.09
C LEU A 28 1.47 -3.34 -12.58
N GLY A 29 2.08 -2.91 -13.67
CA GLY A 29 3.31 -3.44 -14.24
C GLY A 29 4.57 -2.68 -13.80
N ARG A 30 5.42 -2.32 -14.76
CA ARG A 30 6.72 -1.65 -14.54
C ARG A 30 6.66 -0.13 -14.76
N GLU A 31 5.46 0.43 -14.83
CA GLU A 31 5.23 1.86 -14.99
C GLU A 31 5.44 2.66 -13.70
N ARG A 32 5.56 3.98 -13.86
CA ARG A 32 5.54 4.94 -12.74
C ARG A 32 4.13 5.50 -12.61
N ILE A 33 3.57 5.42 -11.41
CA ILE A 33 2.19 5.83 -11.13
C ILE A 33 2.17 6.78 -9.94
N GLY A 34 1.32 7.80 -10.00
CA GLY A 34 1.02 8.68 -8.87
C GLY A 34 -0.30 8.30 -8.21
N LEU A 35 -0.30 8.14 -6.89
CA LEU A 35 -1.51 8.00 -6.07
C LEU A 35 -1.90 9.35 -5.48
N VAL A 36 -2.99 9.94 -5.97
CA VAL A 36 -3.46 11.28 -5.56
C VAL A 36 -4.81 11.21 -4.86
N GLY A 37 -5.07 12.18 -3.99
CA GLY A 37 -6.33 12.27 -3.24
C GLY A 37 -6.20 13.14 -1.99
N ARG A 38 -7.33 13.55 -1.41
CA ARG A 38 -7.36 14.42 -0.20
C ARG A 38 -6.67 13.75 0.99
N ASN A 39 -6.27 14.55 1.98
CA ASN A 39 -5.79 14.01 3.25
C ASN A 39 -6.90 13.19 3.92
N GLY A 40 -6.53 12.07 4.54
CA GLY A 40 -7.48 11.14 5.16
C GLY A 40 -8.16 10.15 4.21
N CYS A 41 -8.00 10.25 2.88
CA CYS A 41 -8.66 9.32 1.94
C CYS A 41 -8.03 7.92 1.85
N GLY A 42 -7.16 7.53 2.79
CA GLY A 42 -6.60 6.18 2.86
C GLY A 42 -5.33 5.91 2.05
N LYS A 43 -4.69 6.90 1.41
CA LYS A 43 -3.46 6.69 0.60
C LYS A 43 -2.34 5.98 1.38
N SER A 44 -1.97 6.52 2.54
CA SER A 44 -0.91 5.94 3.36
C SER A 44 -1.32 4.55 3.88
N THR A 45 -2.62 4.34 4.15
CA THR A 45 -3.16 3.02 4.54
C THR A 45 -3.05 2.01 3.40
N LEU A 46 -3.34 2.41 2.16
CA LEU A 46 -3.17 1.55 0.98
C LEU A 46 -1.70 1.17 0.77
N LEU A 47 -0.78 2.12 0.88
CA LEU A 47 0.66 1.84 0.77
C LEU A 47 1.16 0.90 1.88
N ARG A 48 0.67 1.06 3.11
CA ARG A 48 0.96 0.14 4.23
C ARG A 48 0.37 -1.25 4.01
N ALA A 49 -0.84 -1.35 3.46
CA ALA A 49 -1.44 -2.63 3.10
C ALA A 49 -0.63 -3.36 2.01
N ILE A 50 -0.19 -2.63 0.98
CA ILE A 50 0.74 -3.16 -0.04
C ILE A 50 2.05 -3.66 0.58
N ALA A 51 2.56 -2.94 1.60
CA ALA A 51 3.73 -3.34 2.37
C ALA A 51 3.51 -4.50 3.37
N GLY A 52 2.28 -5.02 3.49
CA GLY A 52 1.94 -6.08 4.44
C GLY A 52 1.81 -5.62 5.89
N GLU A 53 1.79 -4.31 6.16
CA GLU A 53 1.68 -3.73 7.50
C GLU A 53 0.22 -3.56 7.96
N VAL A 54 -0.73 -3.58 7.02
CA VAL A 54 -2.17 -3.47 7.28
C VAL A 54 -2.88 -4.61 6.57
N THR A 55 -3.59 -5.44 7.33
CA THR A 55 -4.40 -6.52 6.79
C THR A 55 -5.69 -5.97 6.17
N PRO A 56 -6.03 -6.32 4.92
CA PRO A 56 -7.28 -5.93 4.31
C PRO A 56 -8.49 -6.53 5.03
N ALA A 57 -9.61 -5.80 5.05
CA ALA A 57 -10.87 -6.32 5.58
C ALA A 57 -11.48 -7.35 4.63
N ARG A 58 -11.32 -7.15 3.31
CA ARG A 58 -11.76 -8.06 2.23
C ARG A 58 -10.84 -7.93 1.02
N GLY A 59 -10.96 -8.88 0.10
CA GLY A 59 -10.21 -8.92 -1.14
C GLY A 59 -8.80 -9.49 -0.94
N THR A 60 -8.00 -9.44 -2.00
CA THR A 60 -6.63 -9.98 -1.99
C THR A 60 -5.62 -8.99 -2.56
N LEU A 61 -4.37 -9.17 -2.13
CA LEU A 61 -3.22 -8.38 -2.56
C LEU A 61 -2.09 -9.34 -2.91
N SER A 62 -1.55 -9.21 -4.12
CA SER A 62 -0.46 -10.04 -4.62
C SER A 62 0.67 -9.16 -5.17
N VAL A 63 1.90 -9.41 -4.69
CA VAL A 63 3.12 -8.73 -5.16
C VAL A 63 4.06 -9.78 -5.76
N HIS A 64 4.40 -9.60 -7.03
CA HIS A 64 5.30 -10.50 -7.80
C HIS A 64 6.66 -9.84 -8.06
N ALA A 65 7.18 -9.12 -7.05
CA ALA A 65 8.46 -8.43 -7.09
C ALA A 65 9.03 -8.28 -5.68
N ARG A 66 10.30 -7.86 -5.56
CA ARG A 66 10.82 -7.35 -4.29
C ARG A 66 10.17 -6.00 -4.00
N LEU A 67 9.62 -5.86 -2.80
CA LEU A 67 8.94 -4.65 -2.36
C LEU A 67 9.86 -3.86 -1.43
N GLY A 68 9.99 -2.56 -1.69
CA GLY A 68 10.61 -1.60 -0.78
C GLY A 68 9.63 -0.45 -0.51
N ARG A 69 9.54 -0.01 0.74
CA ARG A 69 8.70 1.12 1.13
C ARG A 69 9.58 2.19 1.78
N LEU A 70 9.51 3.40 1.25
CA LEU A 70 10.05 4.58 1.92
C LEU A 70 9.01 5.13 2.89
N ALA A 71 9.38 5.30 4.16
CA ALA A 71 8.48 5.86 5.15
C ALA A 71 8.26 7.36 4.93
N GLN A 72 7.05 7.82 5.21
CA GLN A 72 6.73 9.26 5.15
C GLN A 72 7.49 10.06 6.21
N ILE A 73 7.67 9.46 7.38
CA ILE A 73 8.50 9.98 8.47
C ILE A 73 9.60 8.94 8.67
N ALA A 74 10.85 9.35 8.47
CA ALA A 74 12.00 8.49 8.71
C ALA A 74 12.33 8.48 10.20
N ASP A 75 12.90 7.38 10.68
CA ASP A 75 13.53 7.35 11.98
C ASP A 75 14.92 7.99 11.86
N GLU A 76 15.06 9.20 12.39
CA GLU A 76 16.31 9.96 12.31
C GLU A 76 17.40 9.42 13.23
N SER A 77 17.09 8.44 14.09
CA SER A 77 18.08 7.76 14.92
C SER A 77 18.86 6.68 14.17
N LEU A 78 18.37 6.22 13.01
CA LEU A 78 18.99 5.18 12.21
C LEU A 78 20.07 5.75 11.29
N THR A 79 21.19 5.03 11.19
CA THR A 79 22.20 5.28 10.16
C THR A 79 21.77 4.69 8.81
N LEU A 80 22.45 5.10 7.74
CA LEU A 80 22.21 4.55 6.39
C LEU A 80 22.39 3.02 6.35
N SER A 81 23.39 2.50 7.05
CA SER A 81 23.67 1.06 7.15
C SER A 81 22.61 0.28 7.92
N GLU A 82 21.84 0.93 8.78
CA GLU A 82 20.76 0.29 9.56
C GLU A 82 19.41 0.37 8.84
N THR A 83 19.29 1.26 7.86
CA THR A 83 18.04 1.51 7.12
C THR A 83 17.96 0.74 5.79
N LEU A 84 19.10 0.29 5.25
CA LEU A 84 19.23 -0.38 3.94
C LEU A 84 19.48 -1.88 4.06
#